data_AF-M0L0E2-F1
#
_entry.id   AF-M0L0E2-F1
#
_cell.length_a   1.000
_cell.length_b   1.000
_cell.length_c   1.000
_cell.angle_alpha   90.00
_cell.angle_beta   90.00
_cell.angle_gamma   90.00
#
_symmetry.space_group_name_H-M   'P 1'
#
loop_
_entity.id
_entity.type
_entity.pdbx_description
1 polymer ?
#
loop_
_entity_poly.entity_id
_entity_poly.type
_entity_poly.pdbx_seq_one_letter_code
_entity_poly.pdbx_strand_id
1 'polypeptide(L)'
;MSSTTPTPGPKLLDERSLSGILIHFLAIPTSVVGAGLLYLLATDEFTKRNARNALDWHLTVLLITAITFGSLFTYAELTGQGIADVSVLPSSVSTAASVGISALFTLWFATTLWTFAVGLIAMVKAIFGTAWRYPFSLALVERFESHINLPGGWPLVILGYVVLSPLLIWAVFFASTNDIVSILSAFGLIGLILVLTPLAGVAMYLHSKGDWLQGDAQKPYVVVHVGVPILVAAIGYAASSRFTQSISPQGDAMYVFLAAFWISTIVYLIRWRMRPSK
;
A
#
# COMPACT_ATOMS: atom_id res chain seq x y z
N MET A 1 -8.44 29.10 -50.46
CA MET A 1 -7.39 28.74 -49.49
C MET A 1 -7.92 27.57 -48.67
N SER A 2 -7.43 26.35 -48.90
CA SER A 2 -7.75 25.20 -48.04
C SER A 2 -6.89 25.27 -46.79
N SER A 3 -7.51 25.48 -45.63
CA SER A 3 -6.87 25.33 -44.33
C SER A 3 -6.60 23.84 -44.09
N THR A 4 -5.35 23.42 -44.16
CA THR A 4 -4.92 22.11 -43.66
C THR A 4 -5.08 22.10 -42.15
N THR A 5 -6.03 21.30 -41.64
CA THR A 5 -6.14 20.97 -40.22
C THR A 5 -4.80 20.42 -39.72
N PRO A 6 -4.26 20.90 -38.58
CA PRO A 6 -3.03 20.37 -38.04
C PRO A 6 -3.24 18.88 -37.71
N THR A 7 -2.35 18.03 -38.23
CA THR A 7 -2.33 16.60 -37.91
C THR A 7 -2.18 16.46 -36.40
N PRO A 8 -3.11 15.78 -35.69
CA PRO A 8 -2.97 15.57 -34.26
C PRO A 8 -1.63 14.87 -33.98
N GLY A 9 -0.90 15.34 -32.96
CA GLY A 9 0.29 14.65 -32.47
C GLY A 9 0.00 13.18 -32.13
N PRO A 10 1.02 12.32 -31.98
CA PRO A 10 0.83 10.89 -31.84
C PRO A 10 -0.08 10.53 -30.66
N LYS A 11 -1.34 10.16 -30.97
CA LYS A 11 -2.40 9.76 -30.02
C LYS A 11 -2.05 8.56 -29.14
N LEU A 12 -0.95 7.86 -29.44
CA LEU A 12 -0.55 6.66 -28.75
C LEU A 12 -0.21 6.89 -27.27
N LEU A 13 0.29 8.07 -26.87
CA LEU A 13 0.57 8.37 -25.46
C LEU A 13 -0.69 8.76 -24.67
N ASP A 14 -1.66 9.41 -25.33
CA ASP A 14 -2.98 9.71 -24.74
C ASP A 14 -3.84 8.44 -24.61
N GLU A 15 -3.66 7.48 -25.52
CA GLU A 15 -4.31 6.16 -25.47
C GLU A 15 -3.59 5.16 -24.55
N ARG A 16 -2.28 5.34 -24.32
CA ARG A 16 -1.42 4.41 -23.56
C ARG A 16 -0.50 5.19 -22.63
N SER A 17 -1.04 5.50 -21.46
CA SER A 17 -0.27 6.20 -20.42
C SER A 17 0.94 5.38 -19.95
N LEU A 18 2.03 6.08 -19.63
CA LEU A 18 3.22 5.45 -19.04
C LEU A 18 2.88 4.78 -17.70
N SER A 19 2.01 5.40 -16.89
CA SER A 19 1.57 4.87 -15.60
C SER A 19 0.78 3.56 -15.76
N GLY A 20 -0.09 3.46 -16.78
CA GLY A 20 -0.83 2.24 -17.08
C GLY A 20 0.05 1.09 -17.56
N ILE A 21 1.19 1.40 -18.19
CA ILE A 21 2.20 0.41 -18.57
C ILE A 21 3.02 -0.03 -17.35
N LEU A 22 3.60 0.93 -16.62
CA LEU A 22 4.56 0.65 -15.55
C LEU A 22 3.93 0.09 -14.28
N ILE A 23 2.61 0.20 -14.10
CA ILE A 23 1.94 -0.26 -12.87
C ILE A 23 2.22 -1.72 -12.54
N HIS A 24 2.26 -2.59 -13.56
CA HIS A 24 2.49 -4.02 -13.34
C HIS A 24 3.89 -4.30 -12.80
N PHE A 25 4.88 -3.48 -13.16
CA PHE A 25 6.23 -3.56 -12.63
C PHE A 25 6.35 -2.90 -11.25
N LEU A 26 5.76 -1.71 -11.08
CA LEU A 26 5.78 -0.96 -9.82
C LEU A 26 5.02 -1.67 -8.71
N ALA A 27 3.93 -2.38 -9.04
CA ALA A 27 3.11 -3.13 -8.10
C ALA A 27 3.82 -4.39 -7.57
N ILE A 28 4.85 -4.93 -8.25
CA ILE A 28 5.61 -6.09 -7.72
C ILE A 28 6.22 -5.79 -6.35
N PRO A 29 7.06 -4.74 -6.19
CA PRO A 29 7.63 -4.41 -4.89
C PRO A 29 6.66 -3.67 -3.96
N THR A 30 5.62 -3.00 -4.48
CA THR A 30 4.70 -2.19 -3.67
C THR A 30 3.37 -2.89 -3.35
N SER A 31 3.13 -4.04 -3.95
CA SER A 31 1.94 -4.89 -3.76
C SER A 31 0.62 -4.14 -3.95
N VAL A 32 -0.40 -4.52 -3.17
CA VAL A 32 -1.75 -3.94 -3.12
C VAL A 32 -1.71 -2.41 -3.01
N VAL A 33 -0.71 -1.88 -2.33
CA VAL A 33 -0.59 -0.44 -2.07
C VAL A 33 -0.35 0.30 -3.37
N GLY A 34 0.70 -0.01 -4.12
CA GLY A 34 1.00 0.70 -5.37
C GLY A 34 -0.09 0.54 -6.42
N ALA A 35 -0.62 -0.68 -6.58
CA ALA A 35 -1.75 -0.95 -7.47
C ALA A 35 -3.01 -0.17 -7.06
N GLY A 36 -3.31 -0.15 -5.75
CA GLY A 36 -4.44 0.55 -5.16
C GLY A 36 -4.34 2.06 -5.31
N LEU A 37 -3.18 2.64 -5.01
CA LEU A 37 -2.97 4.08 -5.17
C LEU A 37 -3.15 4.50 -6.62
N LEU A 38 -2.57 3.78 -7.59
CA LEU A 38 -2.74 4.16 -8.98
C LEU A 38 -4.19 4.00 -9.44
N TYR A 39 -4.88 2.95 -9.00
CA TYR A 39 -6.29 2.74 -9.33
C TYR A 39 -7.18 3.89 -8.81
N LEU A 40 -6.91 4.39 -7.60
CA LEU A 40 -7.63 5.53 -7.01
C LEU A 40 -7.32 6.86 -7.70
N LEU A 41 -6.09 7.04 -8.19
CA LEU A 41 -5.62 8.29 -8.77
C LEU A 41 -5.83 8.39 -10.29
N ALA A 42 -5.97 7.26 -10.98
CA ALA A 42 -6.12 7.18 -12.42
C ALA A 42 -7.42 7.84 -12.90
N THR A 43 -7.30 8.72 -13.89
CA THR A 43 -8.43 9.41 -14.52
C THR A 43 -8.75 8.88 -15.90
N ASP A 44 -7.77 8.29 -16.61
CA ASP A 44 -7.99 7.66 -17.90
C ASP A 44 -8.32 6.18 -17.76
N GLU A 45 -9.16 5.69 -18.67
CA GLU A 45 -9.67 4.32 -18.66
C GLU A 45 -8.55 3.27 -18.79
N PHE A 46 -7.50 3.56 -19.56
CA PHE A 46 -6.42 2.62 -19.79
C PHE A 46 -5.61 2.37 -18.51
N THR A 47 -5.17 3.44 -17.82
CA THR A 47 -4.49 3.35 -16.54
C THR A 47 -5.38 2.68 -15.51
N LYS A 48 -6.64 3.11 -15.40
CA LYS A 48 -7.56 2.61 -14.36
C LYS A 48 -7.82 1.11 -14.52
N ARG A 49 -7.99 0.61 -15.74
CA ARG A 49 -8.15 -0.83 -16.00
C ARG A 49 -6.88 -1.63 -15.70
N ASN A 50 -5.71 -1.13 -16.09
CA ASN A 50 -4.44 -1.81 -15.78
C ASN A 50 -4.17 -1.83 -14.28
N ALA A 51 -4.39 -0.72 -13.59
CA ALA A 51 -4.23 -0.62 -12.14
C ALA A 51 -5.23 -1.53 -11.40
N ARG A 52 -6.48 -1.63 -11.87
CA ARG A 52 -7.46 -2.58 -11.34
C ARG A 52 -6.99 -4.03 -11.49
N ASN A 53 -6.52 -4.42 -12.66
CA ASN A 53 -6.06 -5.79 -12.91
C ASN A 53 -4.83 -6.14 -12.03
N ALA A 54 -3.90 -5.20 -11.86
CA ALA A 54 -2.78 -5.36 -10.93
C ALA A 54 -3.27 -5.46 -9.47
N LEU A 55 -4.26 -4.64 -9.09
CA LEU A 55 -4.82 -4.64 -7.74
C LEU A 55 -5.52 -5.96 -7.42
N ASP A 56 -6.36 -6.46 -8.33
CA ASP A 56 -7.02 -7.78 -8.20
C ASP A 56 -5.99 -8.90 -8.02
N TRP A 57 -4.87 -8.87 -8.78
CA TRP A 57 -3.77 -9.82 -8.61
C TRP A 57 -3.15 -9.73 -7.22
N HIS A 58 -2.72 -8.53 -6.80
CA HIS A 58 -2.04 -8.37 -5.52
C HIS A 58 -2.96 -8.61 -4.32
N LEU A 59 -4.26 -8.35 -4.42
CA LEU A 59 -5.25 -8.75 -3.41
C LEU A 59 -5.38 -10.27 -3.33
N THR A 60 -5.32 -10.98 -4.46
CA THR A 60 -5.29 -12.44 -4.51
C THR A 60 -4.01 -12.98 -3.83
N VAL A 61 -2.86 -12.41 -4.14
CA VAL A 61 -1.57 -12.76 -3.49
C VAL A 61 -1.61 -12.48 -1.99
N LEU A 62 -2.19 -11.35 -1.58
CA LEU A 62 -2.36 -10.99 -0.17
C LEU A 62 -3.26 -11.99 0.55
N LEU A 63 -4.36 -12.42 -0.06
CA LEU A 63 -5.25 -13.42 0.52
C LEU A 63 -4.53 -14.76 0.72
N ILE A 64 -3.80 -15.24 -0.29
CA ILE A 64 -3.01 -16.48 -0.17
C ILE A 64 -1.95 -16.33 0.94
N THR A 65 -1.27 -15.18 1.00
CA THR A 65 -0.30 -14.88 2.06
C THR A 65 -0.95 -14.94 3.45
N ALA A 66 -2.09 -14.27 3.63
CA ALA A 66 -2.81 -14.25 4.90
C ALA A 66 -3.26 -15.66 5.32
N ILE A 67 -3.79 -16.46 4.39
CA ILE A 67 -4.18 -17.85 4.65
C ILE A 67 -2.95 -18.68 5.03
N THR A 68 -1.86 -18.63 4.27
CA THR A 68 -0.65 -19.43 4.51
C THR A 68 -0.02 -19.10 5.86
N PHE A 69 0.25 -17.82 6.14
CA PHE A 69 0.91 -17.43 7.38
C PHE A 69 -0.02 -17.47 8.59
N GLY A 70 -1.31 -17.16 8.41
CA GLY A 70 -2.30 -17.36 9.48
C GLY A 70 -2.45 -18.83 9.86
N SER A 71 -2.42 -19.73 8.86
CA SER A 71 -2.45 -21.18 9.10
C SER A 71 -1.15 -21.66 9.75
N LEU A 72 0.01 -21.16 9.33
CA LEU A 72 1.30 -21.49 9.97
C LEU A 72 1.31 -21.06 11.43
N PHE A 73 0.89 -19.82 11.71
CA PHE A 73 0.80 -19.30 13.06
C PHE A 73 -0.11 -20.18 13.92
N THR A 74 -1.32 -20.46 13.43
CA THR A 74 -2.27 -21.35 14.11
C THR A 74 -1.69 -22.75 14.34
N TYR A 75 -0.98 -23.30 13.35
CA TYR A 75 -0.32 -24.59 13.47
C TYR A 75 0.79 -24.60 14.53
N ALA A 76 1.60 -23.55 14.61
CA ALA A 76 2.64 -23.41 15.63
C ALA A 76 2.03 -23.40 17.04
N GLU A 77 0.98 -22.60 17.25
CA GLU A 77 0.22 -22.56 18.51
C GLU A 77 -0.30 -23.95 18.90
N LEU A 78 -0.95 -24.63 17.96
CA LEU A 78 -1.57 -25.94 18.19
C LEU A 78 -0.57 -27.11 18.29
N THR A 79 0.72 -26.88 18.06
CA THR A 79 1.79 -27.88 18.21
C THR A 79 2.73 -27.59 19.38
N GLY A 80 2.41 -26.57 20.20
CA GLY A 80 3.25 -26.17 21.33
C GLY A 80 4.55 -25.47 20.92
N GLN A 81 4.64 -25.03 19.66
CA GLN A 81 5.75 -24.20 19.14
C GLN A 81 5.41 -22.72 19.14
N GLY A 82 4.14 -22.38 19.38
CA GLY A 82 3.65 -21.02 19.47
C GLY A 82 3.88 -20.40 20.85
N ILE A 83 3.28 -19.24 21.06
CA ILE A 83 3.52 -18.38 22.24
C ILE A 83 2.28 -18.25 23.12
N ALA A 84 1.12 -18.71 22.65
CA ALA A 84 -0.07 -18.80 23.47
C ALA A 84 -0.12 -20.16 24.17
N ASP A 85 -0.59 -20.15 25.42
CA ASP A 85 -0.80 -21.36 26.22
C ASP A 85 -2.12 -22.04 25.80
N VAL A 86 -2.11 -22.64 24.61
CA VAL A 86 -3.24 -23.39 24.05
C VAL A 86 -2.98 -24.90 24.05
N SER A 87 -4.06 -25.67 24.15
CA SER A 87 -3.98 -27.13 24.15
C SER A 87 -3.38 -27.67 22.85
N VAL A 88 -2.35 -28.50 22.99
CA VAL A 88 -1.66 -29.14 21.86
C VAL A 88 -2.55 -30.20 21.21
N LEU A 89 -2.55 -30.25 19.88
CA LEU A 89 -3.27 -31.24 19.10
C LEU A 89 -2.68 -32.65 19.25
N PRO A 90 -3.51 -33.71 19.09
CA PRO A 90 -3.01 -35.07 18.96
C PRO A 90 -2.03 -35.20 17.77
N SER A 91 -1.04 -36.08 17.90
CA SER A 91 0.03 -36.26 16.91
C SER A 91 -0.44 -36.62 15.50
N SER A 92 -1.56 -37.34 15.38
CA SER A 92 -2.18 -37.66 14.09
C SER A 92 -2.72 -36.42 13.37
N VAL A 93 -3.32 -35.49 14.12
CA VAL A 93 -3.87 -34.24 13.57
C VAL A 93 -2.75 -33.28 13.19
N SER A 94 -1.72 -33.14 14.02
CA SER A 94 -0.56 -32.30 13.69
C SER A 94 0.20 -32.81 12.47
N THR A 95 0.36 -34.14 12.33
CA THR A 95 0.97 -34.74 11.14
C THR A 95 0.17 -34.39 9.88
N ALA A 96 -1.15 -34.59 9.89
CA ALA A 96 -1.99 -34.24 8.74
C ALA A 96 -1.97 -32.73 8.43
N ALA A 97 -2.03 -31.88 9.46
CA ALA A 97 -1.97 -30.44 9.30
C ALA A 97 -0.63 -29.98 8.69
N SER A 98 0.50 -30.59 9.07
CA SER A 98 1.83 -30.26 8.54
C SER A 98 1.93 -30.43 7.02
N VAL A 99 1.25 -31.44 6.46
CA VAL A 99 1.17 -31.65 5.00
C VAL A 99 0.39 -30.50 4.35
N GLY A 100 -0.74 -30.10 4.94
CA GLY A 100 -1.54 -28.98 4.47
C GLY A 100 -0.77 -27.65 4.51
N ILE A 101 -0.07 -27.37 5.61
CA ILE A 101 0.78 -26.18 5.74
C ILE A 101 1.91 -26.19 4.70
N SER A 102 2.58 -27.33 4.50
CA SER A 102 3.65 -27.46 3.49
C SER A 102 3.13 -27.21 2.07
N ALA A 103 1.94 -27.70 1.74
CA ALA A 103 1.28 -27.45 0.46
C ALA A 103 0.92 -25.96 0.29
N LEU A 104 0.40 -25.32 1.34
CA LEU A 104 0.11 -23.87 1.34
C LEU A 104 1.38 -23.02 1.15
N PHE A 105 2.49 -23.42 1.77
CA PHE A 105 3.78 -22.76 1.57
C PHE A 105 4.30 -22.90 0.15
N THR A 106 4.19 -24.10 -0.42
CA THR A 106 4.59 -24.36 -1.81
C THR A 106 3.74 -23.53 -2.77
N LEU A 107 2.42 -23.47 -2.56
CA LEU A 107 1.51 -22.64 -3.34
C LEU A 107 1.85 -21.15 -3.21
N TRP A 108 2.09 -20.66 -1.99
CA TRP A 108 2.45 -19.27 -1.74
C TRP A 108 3.77 -18.89 -2.43
N PHE A 109 4.79 -19.74 -2.33
CA PHE A 109 6.08 -19.54 -2.97
C PHE A 109 5.94 -19.54 -4.50
N ALA A 110 5.23 -20.52 -5.07
CA ALA A 110 4.95 -20.58 -6.50
C ALA A 110 4.18 -19.33 -6.99
N THR A 111 3.19 -18.87 -6.22
CA THR A 111 2.43 -17.65 -6.52
C THR A 111 3.30 -16.40 -6.48
N THR A 112 4.25 -16.34 -5.55
CA THR A 112 5.20 -15.24 -5.44
C THR A 112 6.13 -15.19 -6.66
N LEU A 113 6.70 -16.32 -7.08
CA LEU A 113 7.49 -16.40 -8.31
C LEU A 113 6.65 -16.08 -9.55
N TRP A 114 5.44 -16.61 -9.61
CA TRP A 114 4.51 -16.38 -10.70
C TRP A 114 4.17 -14.89 -10.84
N THR A 115 4.01 -14.15 -9.74
CA THR A 115 3.76 -12.70 -9.73
C THR A 115 4.75 -11.92 -10.60
N PHE A 116 6.04 -12.28 -10.56
CA PHE A 116 7.04 -11.65 -11.43
C PHE A 116 6.78 -11.96 -12.91
N ALA A 117 6.53 -13.22 -13.24
CA ALA A 117 6.27 -13.65 -14.61
C ALA A 117 5.01 -12.99 -15.19
N VAL A 118 3.87 -13.05 -14.49
CA VAL A 118 2.62 -12.45 -14.98
C VAL A 118 2.63 -10.93 -14.92
N GLY A 119 3.35 -10.32 -13.98
CA GLY A 119 3.57 -8.87 -13.95
C GLY A 119 4.31 -8.37 -15.19
N LEU A 120 5.40 -9.05 -15.58
CA LEU A 120 6.12 -8.71 -16.81
C LEU A 120 5.29 -8.95 -18.07
N ILE A 121 4.53 -10.06 -18.14
CA ILE A 121 3.62 -10.32 -19.27
C ILE A 121 2.54 -9.23 -19.36
N ALA A 122 1.95 -8.84 -18.23
CA ALA A 122 0.94 -7.79 -18.17
C ALA A 122 1.52 -6.45 -18.62
N MET A 123 2.74 -6.11 -18.21
CA MET A 123 3.46 -4.91 -18.67
C MET A 123 3.66 -4.94 -20.19
N VAL A 124 4.16 -6.05 -20.76
CA VAL A 124 4.34 -6.19 -22.21
C VAL A 124 3.01 -6.03 -22.94
N LYS A 125 1.94 -6.67 -22.46
CA LYS A 125 0.59 -6.50 -23.04
C LYS A 125 0.11 -5.05 -22.96
N ALA A 126 0.40 -4.34 -21.87
CA ALA A 126 0.08 -2.92 -21.72
C ALA A 126 0.86 -2.04 -22.72
N ILE A 127 2.14 -2.34 -23.02
CA ILE A 127 2.91 -1.66 -24.08
C ILE A 127 2.19 -1.76 -25.43
N PHE A 128 1.64 -2.94 -25.72
CA PHE A 128 0.83 -3.19 -26.93
C PHE A 128 -0.62 -2.66 -26.83
N GLY A 129 -0.98 -1.95 -25.76
CA GLY A 129 -2.29 -1.31 -25.59
C GLY A 129 -3.37 -2.22 -25.02
N THR A 130 -3.03 -3.39 -24.48
CA THR A 130 -4.00 -4.33 -23.91
C THR A 130 -3.97 -4.28 -22.38
N ALA A 131 -5.09 -3.88 -21.76
CA ALA A 131 -5.29 -4.02 -20.32
C ALA A 131 -5.63 -5.49 -19.99
N TRP A 132 -4.57 -6.28 -19.75
CA TRP A 132 -4.71 -7.72 -19.55
C TRP A 132 -5.03 -8.08 -18.11
N ARG A 133 -6.01 -8.97 -17.93
CA ARG A 133 -6.36 -9.53 -16.64
C ARG A 133 -5.46 -10.71 -16.32
N TYR A 134 -4.93 -10.74 -15.10
CA TYR A 134 -4.04 -11.79 -14.64
C TYR A 134 -4.80 -13.13 -14.54
N PRO A 135 -4.21 -14.25 -14.99
CA PRO A 135 -4.83 -15.55 -14.85
C PRO A 135 -5.01 -15.86 -13.37
N PHE A 136 -6.17 -16.43 -13.01
CA PHE A 136 -6.54 -16.79 -11.63
C PHE A 136 -6.72 -15.61 -10.66
N SER A 137 -6.61 -14.35 -11.12
CA SER A 137 -6.95 -13.20 -10.29
C SER A 137 -8.44 -13.18 -9.95
N LEU A 138 -8.74 -13.01 -8.67
CA LEU A 138 -10.10 -12.81 -8.19
C LEU A 138 -10.58 -11.39 -8.57
N ALA A 139 -11.82 -11.25 -9.04
CA ALA A 139 -12.44 -9.97 -9.43
C ALA A 139 -12.87 -9.16 -8.20
N LEU A 140 -11.96 -8.92 -7.26
CA LEU A 140 -12.30 -8.39 -5.94
C LEU A 140 -12.70 -6.92 -6.03
N VAL A 141 -11.96 -6.12 -6.82
CA VAL A 141 -12.28 -4.71 -7.00
C VAL A 141 -13.66 -4.57 -7.62
N GLU A 142 -13.92 -5.23 -8.74
CA GLU A 142 -15.22 -5.17 -9.41
C GLU A 142 -16.38 -5.65 -8.53
N ARG A 143 -16.14 -6.68 -7.69
CA ARG A 143 -17.15 -7.23 -6.80
C ARG A 143 -17.49 -6.32 -5.61
N PHE A 144 -16.49 -5.61 -5.07
CA PHE A 144 -16.64 -4.84 -3.84
C PHE A 144 -16.64 -3.32 -4.04
N GLU A 145 -16.26 -2.80 -5.21
CA GLU A 145 -16.24 -1.36 -5.52
C GLU A 145 -17.61 -0.70 -5.24
N SER A 146 -18.71 -1.36 -5.62
CA SER A 146 -20.06 -0.86 -5.37
C SER A 146 -20.45 -0.82 -3.88
N HIS A 147 -19.79 -1.63 -3.05
CA HIS A 147 -20.03 -1.69 -1.60
C HIS A 147 -19.13 -0.72 -0.84
N ILE A 148 -18.01 -0.30 -1.44
CA ILE A 148 -17.07 0.67 -0.88
C ILE A 148 -17.42 2.04 -1.46
N ASN A 149 -18.59 2.55 -1.06
CA ASN A 149 -18.90 3.95 -1.29
C ASN A 149 -18.15 4.75 -0.21
N LEU A 150 -17.05 5.42 -0.58
CA LEU A 150 -16.34 6.37 0.29
C LEU A 150 -16.65 7.84 -0.05
N PRO A 151 -17.91 8.28 -0.24
CA PRO A 151 -18.19 9.71 -0.29
C PRO A 151 -17.95 10.28 1.13
N GLY A 152 -16.83 10.99 1.30
CA GLY A 152 -16.48 11.65 2.56
C GLY A 152 -15.72 10.81 3.61
N GLY A 153 -15.21 9.62 3.25
CA GLY A 153 -14.47 8.75 4.18
C GLY A 153 -12.98 9.08 4.36
N TRP A 154 -12.40 9.91 3.50
CA TRP A 154 -10.98 10.30 3.57
C TRP A 154 -10.55 10.90 4.92
N PRO A 155 -11.34 11.75 5.59
CA PRO A 155 -11.02 12.23 6.93
C PRO A 155 -10.86 11.13 7.97
N LEU A 156 -11.60 10.01 7.87
CA LEU A 156 -11.47 8.88 8.79
C LEU A 156 -10.14 8.17 8.61
N VAL A 157 -9.64 8.04 7.37
CA VAL A 157 -8.31 7.47 7.09
C VAL A 157 -7.22 8.34 7.71
N ILE A 158 -7.33 9.66 7.53
CA ILE A 158 -6.35 10.63 8.06
C ILE A 158 -6.41 10.62 9.60
N LEU A 159 -7.60 10.63 10.20
CA LEU A 159 -7.78 10.55 11.65
C LEU A 159 -7.25 9.23 12.22
N GLY A 160 -7.57 8.11 11.56
CA GLY A 160 -7.08 6.79 11.91
C GLY A 160 -5.55 6.74 11.90
N TYR A 161 -4.90 7.31 10.88
CA TYR A 161 -3.44 7.44 10.84
C TYR A 161 -2.89 8.25 12.02
N VAL A 162 -3.47 9.43 12.29
CA VAL A 162 -3.00 10.32 13.37
C VAL A 162 -3.11 9.66 14.75
N VAL A 163 -4.15 8.86 14.99
CA VAL A 163 -4.36 8.16 16.27
C VAL A 163 -3.51 6.90 16.37
N LEU A 164 -3.50 6.04 15.34
CA LEU A 164 -2.84 4.74 15.40
C LEU A 164 -1.32 4.83 15.27
N SER A 165 -0.80 5.81 14.51
CA SER A 165 0.66 5.95 14.32
C SER A 165 1.45 6.08 15.63
N PRO A 166 1.13 7.02 16.56
CA PRO A 166 1.89 7.14 17.80
C PRO A 166 1.71 5.94 18.72
N LEU A 167 0.53 5.28 18.71
CA LEU A 167 0.29 4.08 19.51
C LEU A 167 1.17 2.91 19.05
N LEU A 168 1.26 2.69 17.74
CA LEU A 168 2.08 1.62 17.16
C LEU A 168 3.58 1.90 17.34
N ILE A 169 4.01 3.14 17.14
CA ILE A 169 5.40 3.54 17.39
C ILE A 169 5.74 3.37 18.88
N TRP A 170 4.86 3.81 19.79
CA TRP A 170 5.06 3.61 21.21
C TRP A 170 5.17 2.13 21.56
N ALA A 171 4.31 1.29 20.98
CA ALA A 171 4.34 -0.15 21.24
C ALA A 171 5.66 -0.79 20.78
N VAL A 172 6.18 -0.39 19.61
CA VAL A 172 7.48 -0.88 19.09
C VAL A 172 8.66 -0.53 20.01
N PHE A 173 8.68 0.66 20.60
CA PHE A 173 9.83 1.13 21.39
C PHE A 173 9.71 0.89 22.89
N PHE A 174 8.49 0.80 23.43
CA PHE A 174 8.25 0.85 24.87
C PHE A 174 7.31 -0.24 25.40
N ALA A 175 6.62 -1.00 24.55
CA ALA A 175 5.79 -2.07 25.07
C ALA A 175 6.65 -3.24 25.60
N SER A 176 6.06 -3.97 26.53
CA SER A 176 6.66 -5.14 27.18
C SER A 176 7.29 -6.11 26.16
N THR A 177 8.41 -6.71 26.55
CA THR A 177 9.10 -7.78 25.81
C THR A 177 8.31 -9.10 25.73
N ASN A 178 7.03 -9.10 26.10
CA ASN A 178 6.16 -10.25 25.86
C ASN A 178 6.11 -10.55 24.36
N ASP A 179 6.29 -11.82 24.00
CA ASP A 179 6.40 -12.26 22.60
C ASP A 179 5.19 -11.83 21.77
N ILE A 180 3.98 -11.91 22.34
CA ILE A 180 2.73 -11.53 21.66
C ILE A 180 2.73 -10.03 21.32
N VAL A 181 3.11 -9.19 22.27
CA VAL A 181 3.08 -7.73 22.09
C VAL A 181 4.14 -7.30 21.08
N SER A 182 5.30 -7.95 21.10
CA SER A 182 6.38 -7.72 20.13
C SER A 182 5.96 -8.09 18.71
N ILE A 183 5.31 -9.25 18.52
CA ILE A 183 4.80 -9.69 17.22
C ILE A 183 3.70 -8.76 16.71
N LEU A 184 2.72 -8.43 17.56
CA LEU A 184 1.63 -7.51 17.20
C LEU A 184 2.17 -6.13 16.84
N SER A 185 3.17 -5.64 17.56
CA SER A 185 3.81 -4.35 17.27
C SER A 185 4.57 -4.39 15.94
N ALA A 186 5.24 -5.50 15.61
CA ALA A 186 5.91 -5.68 14.32
C ALA A 186 4.92 -5.70 13.15
N PHE A 187 3.84 -6.49 13.23
CA PHE A 187 2.79 -6.50 12.21
C PHE A 187 2.07 -5.15 12.12
N GLY A 188 1.82 -4.51 13.25
CA GLY A 188 1.25 -3.17 13.33
C GLY A 188 2.13 -2.14 12.64
N LEU A 189 3.45 -2.17 12.86
CA LEU A 189 4.42 -1.30 12.20
C LEU A 189 4.46 -1.53 10.68
N ILE A 190 4.41 -2.78 10.23
CA ILE A 190 4.32 -3.12 8.79
C ILE A 190 3.02 -2.53 8.21
N GLY A 191 1.88 -2.72 8.88
CA GLY A 191 0.60 -2.14 8.46
C GLY A 191 0.62 -0.62 8.44
N LEU A 192 1.27 0.02 9.41
CA LEU A 192 1.45 1.47 9.46
C LEU A 192 2.26 1.97 8.26
N ILE A 193 3.41 1.36 7.99
CA ILE A 193 4.34 1.79 6.93
C ILE A 193 3.76 1.52 5.54
N LEU A 194 3.27 0.30 5.31
CA LEU A 194 2.87 -0.12 3.98
C LEU A 194 1.44 0.32 3.64
N VAL A 195 0.52 0.35 4.60
CA VAL A 195 -0.90 0.55 4.30
C VAL A 195 -1.37 1.93 4.75
N LEU A 196 -1.28 2.22 6.05
CA LEU A 196 -1.94 3.40 6.61
C LEU A 196 -1.26 4.70 6.18
N THR A 197 0.07 4.71 6.11
CA THR A 197 0.85 5.90 5.68
C THR A 197 0.56 6.28 4.22
N PRO A 198 0.63 5.37 3.24
CA PRO A 198 0.35 5.73 1.84
C PRO A 198 -1.13 6.06 1.61
N LEU A 199 -2.06 5.38 2.31
CA LEU A 199 -3.48 5.72 2.26
C LEU A 199 -3.75 7.12 2.82
N ALA A 200 -3.13 7.53 3.92
CA ALA A 200 -3.24 8.88 4.45
C ALA A 200 -2.69 9.92 3.46
N GLY A 201 -1.57 9.63 2.79
CA GLY A 201 -1.02 10.48 1.73
C GLY A 201 -2.00 10.69 0.57
N VAL A 202 -2.61 9.60 0.08
CA VAL A 202 -3.60 9.67 -1.01
C VAL A 202 -4.90 10.31 -0.56
N ALA A 203 -5.35 10.06 0.67
CA ALA A 203 -6.52 10.72 1.25
C ALA A 203 -6.33 12.26 1.27
N MET A 204 -5.18 12.73 1.74
CA MET A 204 -4.84 14.15 1.72
C MET A 204 -4.83 14.71 0.29
N TYR A 205 -4.22 13.98 -0.65
CA TYR A 205 -4.15 14.37 -2.06
C TYR A 205 -5.52 14.49 -2.73
N LEU A 206 -6.35 13.45 -2.64
CA LEU A 206 -7.68 13.42 -3.23
C LEU A 206 -8.58 14.51 -2.65
N HIS A 207 -8.53 14.72 -1.33
CA HIS A 207 -9.25 15.82 -0.69
C HIS A 207 -8.82 17.18 -1.26
N SER A 208 -7.51 17.43 -1.41
CA SER A 208 -7.03 18.71 -1.97
C SER A 208 -7.37 18.92 -3.45
N LYS A 209 -7.54 17.84 -4.23
CA LYS A 209 -7.91 17.90 -5.65
C LYS A 209 -9.36 18.36 -5.82
N GLY A 210 -10.24 18.05 -4.85
CA GLY A 210 -11.62 18.56 -4.82
C GLY A 210 -11.68 20.08 -4.70
N ASP A 211 -10.80 20.66 -3.87
CA ASP A 211 -10.72 22.11 -3.68
C ASP A 211 -10.16 22.86 -4.90
N TRP A 212 -9.26 22.22 -5.65
CA TRP A 212 -8.67 22.77 -6.88
C TRP A 212 -9.70 23.15 -7.95
N LEU A 213 -10.81 22.39 -8.03
CA LEU A 213 -11.88 22.64 -9.00
C LEU A 213 -12.79 23.80 -8.58
N GLN A 214 -12.69 24.29 -7.33
CA GLN A 214 -13.51 25.39 -6.80
C GLN A 214 -12.85 26.78 -6.94
N GLY A 215 -11.72 26.90 -7.65
CA GLY A 215 -11.21 28.19 -8.13
C GLY A 215 -10.36 29.00 -7.15
N ASP A 216 -10.06 28.50 -5.95
CA ASP A 216 -9.15 29.18 -5.03
C ASP A 216 -7.69 28.93 -5.47
N ALA A 217 -7.03 29.97 -5.99
CA ALA A 217 -5.69 29.99 -6.61
C ALA A 217 -4.51 29.69 -5.64
N GLN A 218 -4.75 28.93 -4.59
CA GLN A 218 -3.77 28.61 -3.56
C GLN A 218 -3.01 27.33 -3.95
N LYS A 219 -1.70 27.49 -4.20
CA LYS A 219 -0.74 26.44 -4.60
C LYS A 219 -0.90 25.13 -3.82
N PRO A 220 -0.55 23.97 -4.42
CA PRO A 220 -0.94 22.65 -3.89
C PRO A 220 -0.27 22.34 -2.55
N TYR A 221 -0.97 22.68 -1.45
CA TYR A 221 -0.50 22.48 -0.07
C TYR A 221 -0.15 21.03 0.25
N VAL A 222 -0.81 20.06 -0.38
CA VAL A 222 -0.52 18.64 -0.18
C VAL A 222 0.89 18.24 -0.59
N VAL A 223 1.43 18.84 -1.67
CA VAL A 223 2.78 18.50 -2.13
C VAL A 223 3.81 18.86 -1.05
N VAL A 224 3.56 19.93 -0.29
CA VAL A 224 4.36 20.28 0.89
C VAL A 224 4.14 19.27 2.01
N HIS A 225 2.89 18.89 2.28
CA HIS A 225 2.57 17.96 3.37
C HIS A 225 3.10 16.54 3.18
N VAL A 226 3.26 16.08 1.93
CA VAL A 226 3.85 14.77 1.61
C VAL A 226 5.35 14.90 1.32
N GLY A 227 5.76 15.94 0.60
CA GLY A 227 7.14 16.15 0.16
C GLY A 227 8.10 16.53 1.30
N VAL A 228 7.66 17.35 2.27
CA VAL A 228 8.50 17.74 3.41
C VAL A 228 8.91 16.53 4.24
N PRO A 229 8.00 15.62 4.64
CA PRO A 229 8.39 14.38 5.32
C PRO A 229 9.40 13.53 4.56
N ILE A 230 9.28 13.41 3.23
CA ILE A 230 10.25 12.69 2.39
C ILE A 230 11.63 13.36 2.46
N LEU A 231 11.69 14.69 2.35
CA LEU A 231 12.94 15.44 2.48
C LEU A 231 13.56 15.27 3.87
N VAL A 232 12.75 15.32 4.92
CA VAL A 232 13.18 15.10 6.31
C VAL A 232 13.73 13.68 6.48
N ALA A 233 13.12 12.67 5.85
CA ALA A 233 13.62 11.30 5.83
C ALA A 233 15.00 11.19 5.14
N ALA A 234 15.17 11.85 3.99
CA ALA A 234 16.44 11.87 3.26
C ALA A 234 17.56 12.53 4.08
N ILE A 235 17.26 13.63 4.78
CA ILE A 235 18.18 14.27 5.72
C ILE A 235 18.47 13.33 6.90
N GLY A 236 17.45 12.68 7.46
CA GLY A 236 17.60 11.69 8.54
C GLY A 236 18.50 10.53 8.14
N TYR A 237 18.35 9.99 6.93
CA TYR A 237 19.24 8.97 6.36
C TYR A 237 20.69 9.47 6.26
N ALA A 238 20.90 10.66 5.67
CA ALA A 238 22.24 11.23 5.52
C ALA A 238 22.88 11.51 6.88
N ALA A 239 22.09 11.96 7.85
CA ALA A 239 22.58 12.24 9.19
C ALA A 239 22.93 10.95 9.95
N SER A 240 22.06 9.95 9.87
CA SER A 240 22.27 8.64 10.50
C SER A 240 23.50 7.92 9.91
N SER A 241 23.62 7.91 8.59
CA SER A 241 24.76 7.28 7.92
C SER A 241 26.09 8.00 8.17
N ARG A 242 26.12 9.33 8.24
CA ARG A 242 27.37 10.11 8.30
C ARG A 242 27.80 10.53 9.71
N PHE A 243 26.86 10.75 10.63
CA PHE A 243 27.17 11.29 11.95
C PHE A 243 26.96 10.28 13.08
N THR A 244 25.91 9.44 13.02
CA THR A 244 25.64 8.48 14.10
C THR A 244 26.23 7.10 13.84
N GLN A 245 26.70 6.83 12.61
CA GLN A 245 27.22 5.53 12.19
C GLN A 245 26.23 4.39 12.51
N SER A 246 24.94 4.65 12.32
CA SER A 246 23.89 3.67 12.61
C SER A 246 24.09 2.38 11.82
N ILE A 247 23.75 1.26 12.45
CA ILE A 247 23.73 -0.07 11.83
C ILE A 247 22.61 -0.15 10.77
N SER A 248 21.55 0.66 10.93
CA SER A 248 20.38 0.65 10.04
C SER A 248 19.91 2.08 9.71
N PRO A 249 20.68 2.83 8.91
CA PRO A 249 20.33 4.22 8.56
C PRO A 249 19.01 4.32 7.80
N GLN A 250 18.63 3.28 7.05
CA GLN A 250 17.32 3.15 6.42
C GLN A 250 16.17 3.05 7.44
N GLY A 251 16.38 2.33 8.55
CA GLY A 251 15.40 2.21 9.63
C GLY A 251 15.20 3.56 10.32
N ASP A 252 16.31 4.24 10.65
CA ASP A 252 16.28 5.57 11.26
C ASP A 252 15.55 6.57 10.37
N ALA A 253 15.86 6.58 9.07
CA ALA A 253 15.18 7.42 8.09
C ALA A 253 13.66 7.15 8.01
N MET A 254 13.25 5.88 8.14
CA MET A 254 11.83 5.51 8.18
C MET A 254 11.13 6.04 9.43
N TYR A 255 11.75 5.93 10.61
CA TYR A 255 11.14 6.49 11.83
C TYR A 255 11.07 8.02 11.79
N VAL A 256 12.11 8.68 11.28
CA VAL A 256 12.14 10.13 11.05
C VAL A 256 11.06 10.54 10.04
N PHE A 257 10.88 9.78 8.95
CA PHE A 257 9.80 9.96 7.99
C PHE A 257 8.44 9.87 8.68
N LEU A 258 8.17 8.80 9.42
CA LEU A 258 6.88 8.57 10.09
C LEU A 258 6.57 9.70 11.09
N ALA A 259 7.55 10.15 11.86
CA ALA A 259 7.38 11.27 12.79
C ALA A 259 7.05 12.58 12.04
N ALA A 260 7.80 12.90 10.99
CA ALA A 260 7.56 14.10 10.18
C ALA A 260 6.22 14.04 9.44
N PHE A 261 5.85 12.88 8.92
CA PHE A 261 4.59 12.67 8.22
C PHE A 261 3.40 12.75 9.19
N TRP A 262 3.53 12.22 10.41
CA TRP A 262 2.56 12.38 11.49
C TRP A 262 2.31 13.85 11.85
N ILE A 263 3.37 14.62 12.10
CA ILE A 263 3.25 16.08 12.36
C ILE A 263 2.60 16.79 11.17
N SER A 264 3.07 16.50 9.96
CA SER A 264 2.53 17.10 8.74
C SER A 264 1.04 16.82 8.56
N THR A 265 0.61 15.60 8.87
CA THR A 265 -0.79 15.17 8.79
C THR A 265 -1.66 15.86 9.86
N ILE A 266 -1.14 16.07 11.07
CA ILE A 266 -1.81 16.86 12.11
C ILE A 266 -1.99 18.32 11.65
N VAL A 267 -0.93 18.93 11.12
CA VAL A 267 -1.00 20.31 10.60
C VAL A 267 -2.04 20.41 9.47
N TYR A 268 -2.07 19.41 8.59
CA TYR A 268 -3.08 19.31 7.54
C TYR A 268 -4.51 19.27 8.12
N LEU A 269 -4.78 18.40 9.08
CA LEU A 269 -6.09 18.28 9.74
C LEU A 269 -6.50 19.57 10.46
N ILE A 270 -5.59 20.19 11.21
CA ILE A 270 -5.85 21.44 11.93
C ILE A 270 -6.21 22.54 10.93
N ARG A 271 -5.45 22.68 9.85
CA ARG A 271 -5.74 23.66 8.80
C ARG A 271 -7.04 23.41 8.10
N TRP A 272 -7.35 22.16 7.79
CA TRP A 272 -8.64 21.77 7.22
C TRP A 272 -9.80 22.21 8.13
N ARG A 273 -9.72 21.92 9.43
CA ARG A 273 -10.76 22.31 10.41
C ARG A 273 -10.91 23.83 10.56
N MET A 274 -9.83 24.58 10.36
CA MET A 274 -9.83 26.06 10.46
C MET A 274 -10.30 26.76 9.18
N ARG A 275 -10.56 26.04 8.08
CA ARG A 275 -11.12 26.67 6.89
C ARG A 275 -12.54 27.13 7.18
N PRO A 276 -12.90 28.39 6.86
CA PRO A 276 -14.28 28.85 6.98
C PRO A 276 -15.17 28.00 6.05
N SER A 277 -16.27 27.48 6.59
CA SER A 277 -17.32 26.88 5.77
C SER A 277 -17.87 27.97 4.83
N LYS A 278 -17.75 27.77 3.52
CA LYS A 278 -18.53 28.54 2.54
C LYS A 278 -19.98 28.09 2.59
#